data_AF-L1PD80-F1
#
_entry.id   AF-L1PD80-F1
#
_cell.length_a   1.000
_cell.length_b   1.000
_cell.length_c   1.000
_cell.angle_alpha   90.00
_cell.angle_beta   90.00
_cell.angle_gamma   90.00
#
_symmetry.space_group_name_H-M   'P 1'
#
loop_
_entity.id
_entity.type
_entity.pdbx_description
1 polymer ?
#
loop_
_entity_poly.entity_id
_entity_poly.type
_entity_poly.pdbx_seq_one_letter_code
_entity_poly.pdbx_strand_id
1 'polypeptide(L)'
;MKNNDYPTWLVPLDIAQQLKAIGFDEPCHFHFLYYHGWEMLKKRGDEYGFITSNNCRAYVVENHNGIGKLSVPTWEQVFQWFRSKGYHGVIAVGDESGELNEYSYCINYLNELRCDFEQDSHFTYEDAREYLVKALIRTYKQEQLK
;
A
#
# COMPACT_ATOMS: atom_id res chain seq x y z
N MET A 1 4.49 13.60 -16.70
CA MET A 1 5.89 13.78 -16.26
C MET A 1 6.19 12.68 -15.25
N LYS A 2 7.21 11.84 -15.47
CA LYS A 2 7.62 10.83 -14.48
C LYS A 2 8.18 11.59 -13.26
N ASN A 3 7.48 11.50 -12.13
CA ASN A 3 7.91 12.06 -10.85
C ASN A 3 9.15 11.28 -10.37
N ASN A 4 10.35 11.84 -10.55
CA ASN A 4 11.60 11.18 -10.15
C ASN A 4 11.91 11.24 -8.64
N ASP A 5 11.11 11.95 -7.83
CA ASP A 5 11.37 12.15 -6.40
C ASP A 5 10.39 11.41 -5.47
N TYR A 6 9.60 10.47 -6.01
CA TYR A 6 8.66 9.70 -5.21
C TYR A 6 9.33 8.47 -4.56
N PRO A 7 9.22 8.28 -3.24
CA PRO A 7 9.79 7.11 -2.58
C PRO A 7 9.14 5.80 -3.05
N THR A 8 9.93 4.88 -3.59
CA THR A 8 9.47 3.59 -4.13
C THR A 8 8.93 2.62 -3.08
N TRP A 9 9.14 2.92 -1.79
CA TRP A 9 8.67 2.12 -0.65
C TRP A 9 7.30 2.58 -0.11
N LEU A 10 6.76 3.68 -0.63
CA LEU A 10 5.36 4.07 -0.45
C LEU A 10 4.53 3.64 -1.66
N VAL A 11 3.24 3.37 -1.44
CA VAL A 11 2.32 3.16 -2.57
C VAL A 11 2.15 4.47 -3.35
N PRO A 12 2.06 4.46 -4.69
CA PRO A 12 1.72 5.63 -5.50
C PRO A 12 0.42 6.34 -5.06
N LEU A 13 0.29 7.64 -5.35
CA LEU A 13 -0.87 8.45 -4.92
C LEU A 13 -2.20 7.93 -5.48
N ASP A 14 -2.22 7.41 -6.70
CA ASP A 14 -3.41 6.82 -7.30
C ASP A 14 -3.86 5.56 -6.55
N ILE A 15 -2.91 4.74 -6.07
CA ILE A 15 -3.21 3.60 -5.20
C ILE A 15 -3.71 4.08 -3.83
N ALA A 16 -3.06 5.07 -3.23
CA ALA A 16 -3.51 5.64 -1.96
C ALA A 16 -4.96 6.18 -2.03
N GLN A 17 -5.33 6.85 -3.12
CA GLN A 17 -6.70 7.32 -3.35
C GLN A 17 -7.69 6.15 -3.48
N GLN A 18 -7.31 5.09 -4.20
CA GLN A 18 -8.15 3.90 -4.32
C GLN A 18 -8.33 3.17 -2.99
N LEU A 19 -7.29 3.10 -2.16
CA LEU A 19 -7.34 2.53 -0.81
C LEU A 19 -8.29 3.33 0.09
N LYS A 20 -8.18 4.67 0.09
CA LYS A 20 -9.13 5.54 0.79
C LYS A 20 -10.57 5.30 0.34
N ALA A 21 -10.79 5.15 -0.97
CA ALA A 21 -12.12 4.91 -1.52
C ALA A 21 -12.74 3.56 -1.09
N ILE A 22 -11.93 2.57 -0.69
CA ILE A 22 -12.41 1.29 -0.15
C ILE A 22 -12.44 1.24 1.38
N GLY A 23 -12.23 2.37 2.04
CA GLY A 23 -12.30 2.49 3.50
C GLY A 23 -11.02 2.14 4.25
N PHE A 24 -9.86 2.20 3.59
CA PHE A 24 -8.58 2.19 4.32
C PHE A 24 -8.50 3.46 5.18
N ASP A 25 -8.40 3.32 6.51
CA ASP A 25 -8.32 4.43 7.46
C ASP A 25 -7.37 4.11 8.64
N GLU A 26 -6.27 3.43 8.34
CA GLU A 26 -5.28 3.04 9.34
C GLU A 26 -4.27 4.17 9.62
N PRO A 27 -3.70 4.22 10.84
CA PRO A 27 -2.57 5.08 11.18
C PRO A 27 -1.41 4.99 10.18
N CYS A 28 -1.15 6.07 9.46
CA CYS A 28 -0.06 6.24 8.51
C CYS A 28 0.94 7.27 9.01
N HIS A 29 2.21 7.03 8.69
CA HIS A 29 3.28 7.98 8.99
C HIS A 29 3.52 8.98 7.86
N PHE A 30 2.98 8.72 6.67
CA PHE A 30 3.14 9.56 5.48
C PHE A 30 1.78 9.99 4.98
N HIS A 31 1.67 11.27 4.67
CA HIS A 31 0.48 11.88 4.14
C HIS A 31 0.83 12.80 2.98
N PHE A 32 -0.12 12.90 2.05
CA PHE A 32 -0.12 13.93 1.04
C PHE A 32 -1.16 14.98 1.41
N LEU A 33 -0.72 16.22 1.58
CA LEU A 33 -1.56 17.39 1.78
C LEU A 33 -1.82 18.06 0.45
N TYR A 34 -3.08 18.21 0.05
CA TYR A 34 -3.43 18.79 -1.25
C TYR A 34 -2.89 20.21 -1.47
N TYR A 35 -2.73 20.98 -0.38
CA TYR A 35 -2.29 22.38 -0.43
C TYR A 35 -0.79 22.57 -0.13
N HIS A 36 -0.11 21.55 0.40
CA HIS A 36 1.27 21.68 0.92
C HIS A 36 2.23 20.58 0.42
N GLY A 37 1.75 19.57 -0.31
CA GLY A 37 2.58 18.48 -0.82
C GLY A 37 2.82 17.39 0.22
N TRP A 38 4.05 16.87 0.28
CA TRP A 38 4.44 15.73 1.14
C TRP A 38 4.62 16.13 2.61
N GLU A 39 3.98 15.39 3.52
CA GLU A 39 4.27 15.50 4.96
C GLU A 39 4.42 14.11 5.63
N MET A 40 5.41 14.00 6.50
CA MET A 40 5.59 12.86 7.40
C MET A 40 5.08 13.24 8.78
N LEU A 41 4.12 12.51 9.33
CA LEU A 41 3.51 12.80 10.64
C LEU A 41 3.76 11.63 11.62
N LYS A 42 4.24 11.92 12.84
CA LYS A 42 4.35 10.97 13.95
C LYS A 42 3.75 11.52 15.25
N LYS A 43 3.20 10.60 16.06
CA LYS A 43 2.56 10.82 17.38
C LYS A 43 3.62 11.06 18.47
N ARG A 44 3.30 11.90 19.46
CA ARG A 44 4.19 12.21 20.60
C ARG A 44 4.18 11.05 21.61
N GLY A 45 5.34 10.44 21.90
CA GLY A 45 5.51 9.51 23.04
C GLY A 45 6.29 8.21 22.82
N ASP A 46 6.78 7.89 21.62
CA ASP A 46 7.53 6.64 21.38
C ASP A 46 9.03 6.76 21.67
N GLU A 47 9.62 5.64 22.12
CA GLU A 47 10.97 5.47 22.69
C GLU A 47 12.14 5.81 21.76
N TYR A 48 11.92 5.85 20.44
CA TYR A 48 12.96 6.05 19.43
C TYR A 48 12.75 7.38 18.68
N GLY A 49 13.73 8.29 18.80
CA GLY A 49 13.69 9.69 18.36
C GLY A 49 13.46 9.98 16.85
N PHE A 50 13.46 11.28 16.54
CA PHE A 50 12.81 11.97 15.42
C PHE A 50 13.35 11.76 13.98
N ILE A 51 12.42 11.76 13.01
CA ILE A 51 12.58 12.25 11.62
C ILE A 51 11.35 13.13 11.32
N THR A 52 11.53 14.40 10.95
CA THR A 52 10.49 15.47 11.01
C THR A 52 9.97 15.96 9.65
N SER A 53 8.71 16.43 9.60
CA SER A 53 8.36 17.69 8.90
C SER A 53 7.70 18.68 9.88
N ASN A 54 7.88 19.97 9.61
CA ASN A 54 7.64 21.07 10.55
C ASN A 54 6.13 21.38 10.74
N ASN A 55 5.50 20.85 11.80
CA ASN A 55 4.36 21.45 12.57
C ASN A 55 3.41 20.44 13.26
N CYS A 56 3.92 19.37 13.86
CA CYS A 56 3.05 18.55 14.70
C CYS A 56 2.82 19.25 16.06
N ARG A 57 1.65 19.91 16.24
CA ARG A 57 1.16 20.26 17.57
C ARG A 57 0.96 18.97 18.35
N ALA A 58 1.76 18.79 19.39
CA ALA A 58 1.88 17.63 20.27
C ALA A 58 0.61 16.85 20.71
N TYR A 59 -0.59 17.43 20.52
CA TYR A 59 -1.87 16.96 21.03
C TYR A 59 -2.88 16.58 19.93
N VAL A 60 -2.55 16.76 18.65
CA VAL A 60 -3.42 16.40 17.52
C VAL A 60 -2.88 15.13 16.87
N VAL A 61 -3.57 14.00 17.07
CA VAL A 61 -3.22 12.72 16.42
C VAL A 61 -4.01 12.60 15.12
N GLU A 62 -3.69 13.45 14.14
CA GLU A 62 -4.20 13.33 12.78
C GLU A 62 -3.25 12.41 11.99
N ASN A 63 -3.41 11.10 12.19
CA ASN A 63 -2.54 10.07 11.60
C ASN A 63 -3.26 9.18 10.57
N HIS A 64 -4.49 9.50 10.18
CA HIS A 64 -5.31 8.75 9.22
C HIS A 64 -6.01 9.74 8.25
N ASN A 65 -6.98 9.29 7.45
CA ASN A 65 -7.52 10.08 6.33
C ASN A 65 -8.39 11.28 6.79
N GLY A 66 -7.75 12.36 7.24
CA GLY A 66 -8.40 13.61 7.63
C GLY A 66 -8.86 14.51 6.47
N ILE A 67 -9.61 15.56 6.80
CA ILE A 67 -10.06 16.58 5.83
C ILE A 67 -8.83 17.25 5.20
N GLY A 68 -8.76 17.28 3.87
CA GLY A 68 -7.63 17.87 3.13
C GLY A 68 -6.35 17.03 3.18
N LYS A 69 -6.41 15.80 3.70
CA LYS A 69 -5.27 14.87 3.78
C LYS A 69 -5.57 13.55 3.07
N LEU A 70 -4.53 12.95 2.51
CA LEU A 70 -4.53 11.60 1.98
C LEU A 70 -3.43 10.81 2.67
N SER A 71 -3.79 9.75 3.38
CA SER A 71 -2.82 8.81 3.92
C SER A 71 -2.11 8.07 2.79
N VAL A 72 -0.78 8.04 2.84
CA VAL A 72 0.07 7.37 1.85
C VAL A 72 0.79 6.22 2.55
N PRO A 73 0.19 5.03 2.63
CA PRO A 73 0.78 3.92 3.35
C PRO A 73 2.03 3.37 2.66
N THR A 74 2.88 2.70 3.43
CA THR A 74 3.88 1.78 2.85
C THR A 74 3.19 0.57 2.24
N TRP A 75 3.88 -0.15 1.34
CA TRP A 75 3.38 -1.42 0.81
C TRP A 75 3.00 -2.42 1.92
N GLU A 76 3.80 -2.49 2.99
CA GLU A 76 3.54 -3.41 4.10
C GLU A 76 2.28 -3.04 4.91
N GLN A 77 2.02 -1.74 5.12
CA GLN A 77 0.79 -1.30 5.78
C GLN A 77 -0.45 -1.70 4.98
N VAL A 78 -0.37 -1.63 3.64
CA VAL A 78 -1.44 -2.09 2.75
C VAL A 78 -1.65 -3.59 2.88
N PHE A 79 -0.59 -4.39 2.82
CA PHE A 79 -0.70 -5.84 2.96
C PHE A 79 -1.22 -6.24 4.35
N GLN A 80 -0.76 -5.59 5.42
CA GLN A 80 -1.28 -5.82 6.77
C GLN A 80 -2.78 -5.56 6.86
N TRP A 81 -3.27 -4.46 6.27
CA TRP A 81 -4.68 -4.14 6.26
C TRP A 81 -5.49 -5.21 5.51
N PHE A 82 -5.06 -5.62 4.32
CA PHE A 82 -5.74 -6.70 3.57
C PHE A 82 -5.73 -8.04 4.33
N ARG A 83 -4.62 -8.40 4.98
CA ARG A 83 -4.53 -9.61 5.81
C ARG A 83 -5.52 -9.57 6.98
N SER A 84 -5.71 -8.40 7.61
CA SER A 84 -6.72 -8.24 8.67
C SER A 84 -8.16 -8.49 8.19
N LYS A 85 -8.40 -8.38 6.88
CA LYS A 85 -9.67 -8.68 6.21
C LYS A 85 -9.73 -10.09 5.61
N GLY A 86 -8.70 -10.91 5.81
CA GLY A 86 -8.61 -12.29 5.31
C GLY A 86 -8.07 -12.42 3.88
N TYR A 87 -7.56 -11.34 3.27
CA TYR A 87 -6.91 -11.38 1.96
C TYR A 87 -5.40 -11.49 2.10
N HIS A 88 -4.82 -12.52 1.49
CA HIS A 88 -3.40 -12.82 1.50
C HIS A 88 -2.86 -12.75 0.08
N GLY A 89 -2.06 -11.73 -0.19
CA GLY A 89 -1.28 -11.63 -1.42
C GLY A 89 0.04 -12.38 -1.28
N VAL A 90 0.43 -13.12 -2.30
CA VAL A 90 1.72 -13.83 -2.38
C VAL A 90 2.41 -13.39 -3.65
N ILE A 91 3.72 -13.11 -3.56
CA ILE A 91 4.59 -12.86 -4.70
C ILE A 91 5.60 -14.01 -4.75
N ALA A 92 5.76 -14.63 -5.91
CA ALA A 92 6.67 -15.76 -6.11
C ALA A 92 7.53 -15.53 -7.36
N VAL A 93 8.71 -16.15 -7.39
CA VAL A 93 9.58 -16.21 -8.57
C VAL A 93 9.10 -17.36 -9.46
N GLY A 94 9.03 -17.13 -10.78
CA GLY A 94 8.43 -18.04 -11.76
C GLY A 94 9.30 -19.22 -12.17
N ASP A 95 10.63 -19.16 -12.00
CA ASP A 95 11.54 -20.25 -12.33
C ASP A 95 12.42 -20.69 -11.14
N GLU A 96 12.70 -21.98 -11.05
CA GLU A 96 13.73 -22.52 -10.15
C GLU A 96 15.13 -22.39 -10.79
N SER A 97 15.20 -22.16 -12.11
CA SER A 97 16.43 -22.03 -12.88
C SER A 97 17.19 -20.73 -12.61
N GLY A 98 16.52 -19.69 -12.13
CA GLY A 98 17.09 -18.36 -11.92
C GLY A 98 17.53 -17.66 -13.21
N GLU A 99 17.13 -18.16 -14.38
CA GLU A 99 17.53 -17.61 -15.68
C GLU A 99 16.63 -16.43 -16.09
N LEU A 100 15.39 -16.44 -15.62
CA LEU A 100 14.41 -15.37 -15.81
C LEU A 100 13.99 -14.85 -14.43
N ASN A 101 14.41 -13.62 -14.08
CA ASN A 101 14.02 -12.91 -12.85
C ASN A 101 12.55 -12.46 -12.91
N GLU A 102 11.65 -13.41 -13.15
CA GLU A 102 10.23 -13.17 -13.37
C GLU A 102 9.47 -13.43 -12.09
N TYR A 103 8.67 -12.43 -11.70
CA TYR A 103 7.81 -12.51 -10.55
C TYR A 103 6.36 -12.67 -10.99
N SER A 104 5.59 -13.40 -10.21
CA SER A 104 4.15 -13.51 -10.36
C SER A 104 3.49 -13.31 -9.00
N TYR A 105 2.19 -13.06 -8.98
CA TYR A 105 1.43 -12.92 -7.73
C TYR A 105 0.13 -13.70 -7.75
N CYS A 106 -0.32 -14.12 -6.58
CA CYS A 106 -1.64 -14.72 -6.38
C CYS A 106 -2.35 -14.10 -5.17
N ILE A 107 -3.66 -14.28 -5.09
CA ILE A 107 -4.50 -13.81 -3.98
C ILE A 107 -5.29 -14.98 -3.42
N ASN A 108 -5.12 -15.22 -2.12
CA ASN A 108 -5.95 -16.11 -1.34
C ASN A 108 -6.90 -15.30 -0.45
N TYR A 109 -8.18 -15.66 -0.41
CA TYR A 109 -9.17 -15.09 0.50
C TYR A 109 -9.80 -16.21 1.33
N LEU A 110 -9.64 -16.15 2.66
CA LEU A 110 -10.15 -17.18 3.57
C LEU A 110 -9.80 -18.62 3.15
N ASN A 111 -8.55 -18.83 2.69
CA ASN A 111 -8.03 -20.10 2.16
C ASN A 111 -8.59 -20.56 0.80
N GLU A 112 -9.34 -19.70 0.10
CA GLU A 112 -9.77 -19.94 -1.29
C GLU A 112 -8.94 -19.10 -2.26
N LEU A 113 -8.45 -19.72 -3.32
CA LEU A 113 -7.73 -19.01 -4.38
C LEU A 113 -8.70 -18.09 -5.15
N ARG A 114 -8.42 -16.78 -5.15
CA ARG A 114 -9.22 -15.76 -5.84
C ARG A 114 -8.56 -15.26 -7.12
N CYS A 115 -7.24 -15.22 -7.15
CA CYS A 115 -6.44 -14.92 -8.32
C CYS A 115 -5.28 -15.89 -8.32
N ASP A 116 -5.11 -16.66 -9.40
CA ASP A 116 -3.96 -17.53 -9.59
C ASP A 116 -2.74 -16.71 -10.04
N PHE A 117 -1.57 -17.34 -9.99
CA PHE A 117 -0.33 -16.74 -10.48
C PHE A 117 -0.46 -16.37 -11.96
N GLU A 118 -0.19 -15.11 -12.28
CA GLU A 118 -0.14 -14.62 -13.65
C GLU A 118 1.13 -15.20 -14.32
N GLN A 119 0.96 -16.29 -15.08
CA GLN A 119 2.07 -17.09 -15.65
C GLN A 119 2.66 -16.49 -16.93
N ASP A 120 1.95 -15.55 -17.57
CA ASP A 120 2.35 -14.97 -18.87
C ASP A 120 2.97 -13.56 -18.71
N SER A 121 3.19 -13.14 -17.47
CA SER A 121 3.68 -11.81 -17.12
C SER A 121 5.11 -11.87 -16.62
N HIS A 122 6.05 -11.41 -17.45
CA HIS A 122 7.46 -11.25 -17.12
C HIS A 122 7.67 -10.02 -16.20
N PHE A 123 7.14 -10.05 -14.97
CA PHE A 123 7.21 -8.90 -14.05
C PHE A 123 8.53 -8.83 -13.28
N THR A 124 8.95 -7.62 -12.95
CA THR A 124 9.87 -7.39 -11.82
C THR A 124 9.15 -7.58 -10.48
N TYR A 125 9.88 -7.65 -9.37
CA TYR A 125 9.26 -7.70 -8.03
C TYR A 125 8.40 -6.45 -7.77
N GLU A 126 8.89 -5.27 -8.16
CA GLU A 126 8.17 -4.01 -8.01
C GLU A 126 6.87 -4.01 -8.81
N ASP A 127 6.90 -4.50 -10.05
CA ASP A 127 5.71 -4.64 -10.88
C ASP A 127 4.72 -5.62 -10.22
N ALA A 128 5.17 -6.83 -9.87
CA ALA A 128 4.31 -7.83 -9.24
C ALA A 128 3.68 -7.33 -7.93
N ARG A 129 4.43 -6.57 -7.12
CA ARG A 129 3.93 -5.94 -5.90
C ARG A 129 2.85 -4.89 -6.19
N GLU A 130 3.04 -4.05 -7.20
CA GLU A 130 2.07 -3.03 -7.58
C GLU A 130 0.78 -3.66 -8.14
N TYR A 131 0.92 -4.62 -9.06
CA TYR A 131 -0.19 -5.35 -9.64
C TYR A 131 -0.98 -6.13 -8.59
N LEU A 132 -0.30 -6.78 -7.65
CA LEU A 132 -0.94 -7.47 -6.53
C LEU A 132 -1.83 -6.53 -5.71
N VAL A 133 -1.35 -5.33 -5.35
CA VAL A 133 -2.16 -4.36 -4.60
C VAL A 133 -3.37 -3.90 -5.41
N LYS A 134 -3.21 -3.63 -6.71
CA LYS A 134 -4.32 -3.27 -7.60
C LYS A 134 -5.36 -4.41 -7.68
N ALA A 135 -4.90 -5.65 -7.78
CA ALA A 135 -5.77 -6.83 -7.80
C ALA A 135 -6.49 -7.04 -6.46
N LEU A 136 -5.83 -6.82 -5.32
CA LEU A 136 -6.44 -6.84 -3.99
C LEU A 136 -7.55 -5.79 -3.85
N ILE A 137 -7.30 -4.55 -4.28
CA ILE A 137 -8.31 -3.48 -4.28
C ILE A 137 -9.53 -3.87 -5.13
N ARG A 138 -9.30 -4.39 -6.34
CA ARG A 138 -10.38 -4.83 -7.24
C ARG A 138 -11.21 -5.96 -6.61
N THR A 139 -10.53 -6.97 -6.08
CA THR A 139 -11.17 -8.14 -5.46
C THR A 139 -12.00 -7.73 -4.26
N TYR A 140 -11.44 -6.87 -3.38
CA TYR A 140 -12.17 -6.35 -2.22
C TYR A 140 -13.43 -5.58 -2.62
N LYS A 141 -13.35 -4.68 -3.60
CA LYS A 141 -14.53 -3.95 -4.13
C LYS A 141 -15.61 -4.90 -4.63
N GLN A 142 -15.23 -5.98 -5.32
CA GLN A 142 -16.18 -6.96 -5.83
C GLN A 142 -16.89 -7.73 -4.72
N GLU A 143 -16.16 -8.10 -3.65
CA GLU A 143 -16.77 -8.79 -2.50
C GLU A 143 -17.68 -7.88 -1.67
N GLN A 144 -17.41 -6.56 -1.61
CA GLN A 144 -18.31 -5.61 -0.93
C GLN A 144 -19.63 -5.34 -1.68
N LEU A 145 -19.73 -5.73 -2.96
CA LEU A 145 -20.93 -5.56 -3.78
C LEU A 145 -21.85 -6.79 -3.81
N LYS A 146 -21.42 -7.91 -3.20
CA LYS A 146 -22.22 -9.13 -3.07
C LYS A 146 -23.07 -9.08 -1.81
#